data_AF-A0A9D6NRB2-F1
#
_entry.id   AF-A0A9D6NRB2-F1
#
_cell.length_a   1.000
_cell.length_b   1.000
_cell.length_c   1.000
_cell.angle_alpha   90.00
_cell.angle_beta   90.00
_cell.angle_gamma   90.00
#
_symmetry.space_group_name_H-M   'P 1'
#
loop_
_entity.id
_entity.type
_entity.pdbx_description
1 polymer ?
#
loop_
_entity_poly.entity_id
_entity_poly.type
_entity_poly.pdbx_seq_one_letter_code
_entity_poly.pdbx_strand_id
1 'polypeptide(L)'
;MVRRTRIFHFGIGLILLAIVSLSGSIGEKVSSETSGYFQLRARVTTTSDWTQIIISGATLGALTEQVQADPGAQNLRVKAERGLSISKKQFDATRVTAIFTVFLADWQAPQLAIEVRKGDIGSTRIELFNANAEPERLIATYTSDGNIPGDPTNFRSFTVAAEAIQEGGPLTFPPAPAEKKVLAFYYPWYGTPSRPGGQWFHWNPQQRHYASTHTPLAGYYDSQDERTIERHIREARQAGIDAFIASWWGIASFEDQALERIITVAERMGFQVTIYYEQARSRDQILRDVRYILSKYAGSPAFLKIQDRPVLFFYGRVTGQFAPEDWAYVFQQLSQEGLAAFSIADGFQEDLIRGFEGVHTYNPVTLPLEQTRGLYRSNALRAKAIGKLFAATVVPGYDDRNVRQPGFVQDRQGGDYYRASWDAATSSQPHWILVTSFNEWHEGSEIEPSVEFGDQYLELTRELAERWKAPSQ
;
A
#
# COMPACT_ATOMS: atom_id res chain seq x y z
N MET A 1 -57.90 -21.52 -23.10
CA MET A 1 -58.18 -20.41 -24.04
C MET A 1 -58.94 -19.34 -23.28
N VAL A 2 -58.31 -18.16 -23.07
CA VAL A 2 -58.92 -16.81 -22.85
C VAL A 2 -59.71 -16.63 -21.53
N ARG A 3 -59.12 -16.02 -20.48
CA ARG A 3 -59.11 -14.56 -20.13
C ARG A 3 -60.50 -14.07 -19.63
N ARG A 4 -60.69 -13.25 -18.58
CA ARG A 4 -59.90 -12.13 -18.04
C ARG A 4 -60.53 -11.63 -16.72
N THR A 5 -59.68 -11.19 -15.80
CA THR A 5 -59.76 -9.99 -14.90
C THR A 5 -61.04 -9.65 -14.14
N ARG A 6 -60.89 -9.37 -12.83
CA ARG A 6 -61.04 -8.00 -12.25
C ARG A 6 -60.55 -7.93 -10.80
N ILE A 7 -59.87 -6.82 -10.50
CA ILE A 7 -59.42 -6.31 -9.20
C ILE A 7 -60.60 -5.56 -8.54
N PHE A 8 -60.70 -5.52 -7.20
CA PHE A 8 -60.84 -4.30 -6.36
C PHE A 8 -60.97 -4.61 -4.85
N HIS A 9 -60.04 -4.02 -4.08
CA HIS A 9 -60.09 -3.44 -2.71
C HIS A 9 -61.21 -3.83 -1.71
N PHE A 10 -60.89 -4.13 -0.44
CA PHE A 10 -60.70 -3.19 0.69
C PHE A 10 -60.61 -3.92 2.06
N GLY A 11 -59.68 -3.51 2.92
CA GLY A 11 -59.90 -3.29 4.36
C GLY A 11 -59.66 -4.41 5.37
N ILE A 12 -59.43 -3.98 6.63
CA ILE A 12 -59.25 -4.72 7.90
C ILE A 12 -57.77 -5.10 8.16
N GLY A 13 -57.12 -4.80 9.28
CA GLY A 13 -57.49 -4.20 10.56
C GLY A 13 -56.34 -4.50 11.53
N LEU A 14 -55.93 -3.52 12.35
CA LEU A 14 -54.84 -3.66 13.33
C LEU A 14 -55.20 -4.67 14.43
N ILE A 15 -54.29 -5.62 14.70
CA ILE A 15 -54.16 -6.30 16.00
C ILE A 15 -52.67 -6.31 16.37
N LEU A 16 -52.35 -5.67 17.50
CA LEU A 16 -51.06 -5.74 18.16
C LEU A 16 -50.85 -7.16 18.72
N LEU A 17 -49.71 -7.78 18.39
CA LEU A 17 -49.10 -8.82 19.21
C LEU A 17 -47.63 -8.48 19.43
N ALA A 18 -47.27 -8.32 20.69
CA ALA A 18 -45.92 -8.11 21.15
C ALA A 18 -45.04 -9.33 20.82
N ILE A 19 -43.93 -9.11 20.12
CA ILE A 19 -42.83 -10.06 20.03
C ILE A 19 -41.65 -9.43 20.77
N VAL A 20 -41.32 -10.07 21.89
CA VAL A 20 -40.10 -9.82 22.66
C VAL A 20 -38.92 -10.18 21.77
N SER A 21 -38.23 -9.19 21.24
CA SER A 21 -36.94 -9.38 20.57
C SER A 21 -35.87 -9.59 21.64
N LEU A 22 -35.48 -10.84 21.89
CA LEU A 22 -34.22 -11.14 22.57
C LEU A 22 -33.08 -10.59 21.70
N SER A 23 -32.56 -9.43 22.08
CA SER A 23 -31.28 -8.92 21.63
C SER A 23 -30.17 -9.76 22.27
N GLY A 24 -29.94 -10.94 21.71
CA GLY A 24 -28.71 -11.68 21.95
C GLY A 24 -27.62 -11.06 21.10
N SER A 25 -26.84 -10.14 21.68
CA SER A 25 -25.54 -9.78 21.13
C SER A 25 -24.67 -11.05 21.18
N ILE A 26 -24.59 -11.77 20.07
CA ILE A 26 -23.44 -12.64 19.84
C ILE A 26 -22.28 -11.67 19.61
N GLY A 27 -21.65 -11.28 20.71
CA GLY A 27 -20.31 -10.73 20.65
C GLY A 27 -19.46 -11.80 19.99
N GLU A 28 -19.09 -11.59 18.73
CA GLU A 28 -17.86 -12.15 18.22
C GLU A 28 -16.79 -11.74 19.23
N LYS A 29 -16.30 -12.72 19.98
CA LYS A 29 -15.01 -12.60 20.63
C LYS A 29 -14.03 -12.34 19.50
N VAL A 30 -13.73 -11.07 19.25
CA VAL A 30 -12.51 -10.67 18.56
C VAL A 30 -11.41 -11.30 19.38
N SER A 31 -10.87 -12.40 18.86
CA SER A 31 -9.83 -13.15 19.53
C SER A 31 -8.62 -12.23 19.64
N SER A 32 -8.34 -11.82 20.87
CA SER A 32 -7.12 -11.13 21.27
C SER A 32 -5.90 -11.88 20.75
N GLU A 33 -5.06 -11.13 20.04
CA GLU A 33 -3.60 -11.21 20.12
C GLU A 33 -2.96 -12.60 20.00
N THR A 34 -2.87 -13.08 18.75
CA THR A 34 -1.59 -13.48 18.12
C THR A 34 -1.86 -13.75 16.63
N SER A 35 -1.84 -12.71 15.79
CA SER A 35 -1.96 -12.84 14.33
C SER A 35 -0.63 -13.29 13.74
N GLY A 36 -0.24 -14.53 14.02
CA GLY A 36 0.85 -15.16 13.29
C GLY A 36 0.45 -15.51 11.85
N TYR A 37 1.36 -16.09 11.11
CA TYR A 37 1.13 -16.56 9.74
C TYR A 37 1.64 -17.99 9.59
N PHE A 38 1.20 -18.68 8.55
CA PHE A 38 1.70 -20.01 8.21
C PHE A 38 2.53 -19.90 6.95
N GLN A 39 3.61 -20.68 6.90
CA GLN A 39 4.54 -20.66 5.78
C GLN A 39 4.48 -21.99 5.05
N LEU A 40 4.32 -21.93 3.74
CA LEU A 40 4.43 -23.07 2.85
C LEU A 40 5.59 -22.85 1.87
N ARG A 41 6.24 -23.95 1.49
CA ARG A 41 7.07 -24.01 0.30
C ARG A 41 6.23 -24.56 -0.84
N ALA A 42 6.09 -23.80 -1.92
CA ALA A 42 5.42 -24.28 -3.13
C ALA A 42 6.45 -24.51 -4.24
N ARG A 43 6.64 -25.77 -4.64
CA ARG A 43 7.39 -26.11 -5.85
C ARG A 43 6.42 -26.32 -7.00
N VAL A 44 6.52 -25.47 -8.01
CA VAL A 44 5.67 -25.50 -9.19
C VAL A 44 6.51 -25.84 -10.40
N THR A 45 6.25 -26.99 -11.00
CA THR A 45 6.88 -27.40 -12.26
C THR A 45 5.84 -27.37 -13.37
N THR A 46 6.12 -26.66 -14.46
CA THR A 46 5.22 -26.58 -15.61
C THR A 46 5.93 -26.76 -16.95
N THR A 47 5.32 -27.53 -17.84
CA THR A 47 5.58 -27.54 -19.29
C THR A 47 4.48 -26.84 -20.06
N SER A 48 3.48 -26.26 -19.37
CA SER A 48 2.51 -25.39 -20.02
C SER A 48 3.14 -24.05 -20.37
N ASP A 49 2.67 -23.41 -21.42
CA ASP A 49 3.12 -22.08 -21.81
C ASP A 49 2.71 -21.03 -20.77
N TRP A 50 1.66 -21.26 -20.00
CA TRP A 50 1.35 -20.51 -18.79
C TRP A 50 0.64 -21.36 -17.73
N THR A 51 0.83 -20.99 -16.46
CA THR A 51 0.05 -21.51 -15.34
C THR A 51 -0.15 -20.44 -14.28
N GLN A 52 -1.28 -20.51 -13.58
CA GLN A 52 -1.62 -19.67 -12.44
C GLN A 52 -2.19 -20.53 -11.32
N ILE A 53 -1.72 -20.29 -10.10
CA ILE A 53 -2.18 -20.95 -8.88
C ILE A 53 -2.71 -19.85 -7.96
N ILE A 54 -3.96 -20.00 -7.54
CA ILE A 54 -4.65 -19.04 -6.67
C ILE A 54 -5.10 -19.79 -5.43
N ILE A 55 -4.88 -19.18 -4.26
CA ILE A 55 -5.37 -19.69 -2.98
C ILE A 55 -6.53 -18.79 -2.56
N SER A 56 -7.71 -19.38 -2.44
CA SER A 56 -8.96 -18.66 -2.16
C SER A 56 -9.37 -18.86 -0.70
N GLY A 57 -9.96 -17.81 -0.09
CA GLY A 57 -10.48 -17.88 1.28
C GLY A 57 -9.43 -17.69 2.39
N ALA A 58 -8.21 -17.27 2.05
CA ALA A 58 -7.16 -16.87 2.98
C ALA A 58 -6.49 -15.57 2.48
N THR A 59 -5.89 -14.80 3.38
CA THR A 59 -4.92 -13.78 3.00
C THR A 59 -3.66 -14.47 2.51
N LEU A 60 -3.27 -14.20 1.26
CA LEU A 60 -2.10 -14.78 0.61
C LEU A 60 -1.04 -13.71 0.39
N GLY A 61 0.19 -14.00 0.80
CA GLY A 61 1.40 -13.32 0.35
C GLY A 61 2.38 -14.35 -0.20
N ALA A 62 3.15 -14.03 -1.24
CA ALA A 62 4.19 -14.94 -1.71
C ALA A 62 5.42 -14.19 -2.23
N LEU A 63 6.55 -14.89 -2.23
CA LEU A 63 7.82 -14.45 -2.77
C LEU A 63 8.44 -15.58 -3.59
N THR A 64 9.12 -15.23 -4.66
CA THR A 64 9.87 -16.15 -5.51
C THR A 64 11.25 -16.39 -4.88
N GLU A 65 11.71 -17.64 -4.88
CA GLU A 65 12.97 -18.03 -4.24
C GLU A 65 13.96 -18.58 -5.24
N GLN A 66 13.48 -19.44 -6.12
CA GLN A 66 14.31 -20.03 -7.15
C GLN A 66 13.48 -20.22 -8.42
N VAL A 67 14.10 -19.95 -9.56
CA VAL A 67 13.55 -20.27 -10.87
C VAL A 67 14.61 -21.03 -11.64
N GLN A 68 14.25 -22.22 -12.11
CA GLN A 68 15.07 -23.04 -13.00
C GLN A 68 14.26 -23.34 -14.26
N ALA A 69 14.82 -23.03 -15.42
CA ALA A 69 14.22 -23.33 -16.71
C ALA A 69 15.18 -24.16 -17.54
N ASP A 70 14.64 -25.13 -18.27
CA ASP A 70 15.43 -25.85 -19.28
C ASP A 70 15.86 -24.86 -20.40
N PRO A 71 16.97 -25.12 -21.10
CA PRO A 71 17.44 -24.24 -22.17
C PRO A 71 16.37 -24.01 -23.24
N GLY A 72 16.14 -22.74 -23.61
CA GLY A 72 15.21 -22.36 -24.67
C GLY A 72 13.89 -21.76 -24.22
N ALA A 73 13.63 -21.64 -22.91
CA ALA A 73 12.43 -20.96 -22.40
C ALA A 73 12.44 -19.46 -22.79
N GLN A 74 11.61 -19.08 -23.75
CA GLN A 74 11.53 -17.69 -24.24
C GLN A 74 10.48 -16.88 -23.48
N ASN A 75 10.76 -15.60 -23.23
CA ASN A 75 9.85 -14.68 -22.55
C ASN A 75 9.36 -15.19 -21.18
N LEU A 76 10.21 -15.91 -20.45
CA LEU A 76 9.89 -16.43 -19.13
C LEU A 76 9.58 -15.29 -18.17
N ARG A 77 8.43 -15.37 -17.50
CA ARG A 77 8.04 -14.50 -16.39
C ARG A 77 7.52 -15.37 -15.25
N VAL A 78 8.01 -15.11 -14.05
CA VAL A 78 7.55 -15.73 -12.81
C VAL A 78 7.12 -14.63 -11.87
N LYS A 79 5.93 -14.75 -11.26
CA LYS A 79 5.40 -13.74 -10.33
C LYS A 79 4.67 -14.38 -9.16
N ALA A 80 4.74 -13.70 -8.01
CA ALA A 80 4.18 -14.14 -6.73
C ALA A 80 3.24 -13.09 -6.06
N GLU A 81 2.68 -12.14 -6.83
CA GLU A 81 1.95 -10.99 -6.29
C GLU A 81 0.45 -11.27 -5.99
N ARG A 82 -0.26 -11.97 -6.89
CA ARG A 82 -1.70 -12.25 -6.80
C ARG A 82 -2.00 -13.75 -6.88
N GLY A 83 -1.11 -14.55 -6.31
CA GLY A 83 -0.98 -15.98 -6.60
C GLY A 83 0.38 -16.30 -7.22
N LEU A 84 0.60 -17.57 -7.54
CA LEU A 84 1.84 -18.06 -8.12
C LEU A 84 1.63 -18.21 -9.62
N SER A 85 2.47 -17.59 -10.43
CA SER A 85 2.33 -17.66 -11.89
C SER A 85 3.66 -17.88 -12.57
N ILE A 86 3.62 -18.68 -13.64
CA ILE A 86 4.73 -18.90 -14.56
C ILE A 86 4.15 -18.74 -15.97
N SER A 87 4.76 -17.91 -16.80
CA SER A 87 4.37 -17.75 -18.21
C SER A 87 5.59 -17.69 -19.10
N LYS A 88 5.48 -18.24 -20.31
CA LYS A 88 6.48 -18.25 -21.36
C LYS A 88 5.84 -17.72 -22.66
N LYS A 89 6.61 -17.74 -23.74
CA LYS A 89 6.06 -17.59 -25.10
C LYS A 89 4.95 -18.60 -25.35
N GLN A 90 3.92 -18.19 -26.09
CA GLN A 90 2.81 -19.06 -26.47
C GLN A 90 3.31 -20.36 -27.12
N PHE A 91 2.72 -21.49 -26.74
CA PHE A 91 3.10 -22.84 -27.17
C PHE A 91 4.53 -23.28 -26.82
N ASP A 92 5.22 -22.58 -25.92
CA ASP A 92 6.52 -23.01 -25.40
C ASP A 92 6.35 -24.09 -24.33
N ALA A 93 6.69 -25.33 -24.67
CA ALA A 93 6.60 -26.49 -23.78
C ALA A 93 7.82 -26.69 -22.87
N THR A 94 8.79 -25.77 -22.90
CA THR A 94 10.03 -25.87 -22.12
C THR A 94 9.71 -25.97 -20.63
N ARG A 95 10.32 -26.95 -19.95
CA ARG A 95 10.08 -27.18 -18.52
C ARG A 95 10.63 -26.02 -17.71
N VAL A 96 9.81 -25.53 -16.79
CA VAL A 96 10.20 -24.53 -15.78
C VAL A 96 9.81 -25.06 -14.41
N THR A 97 10.71 -24.95 -13.45
CA THR A 97 10.43 -25.18 -12.03
C THR A 97 10.67 -23.87 -11.27
N ALA A 98 9.66 -23.39 -10.58
CA ALA A 98 9.77 -22.27 -9.67
C ALA A 98 9.47 -22.71 -8.24
N ILE A 99 10.24 -22.20 -7.29
CA ILE A 99 10.04 -22.39 -5.86
C ILE A 99 9.59 -21.06 -5.27
N PHE A 100 8.50 -21.10 -4.52
CA PHE A 100 7.92 -19.94 -3.85
C PHE A 100 7.89 -20.16 -2.34
N THR A 101 8.19 -19.11 -1.59
CA THR A 101 7.76 -18.97 -0.20
C THR A 101 6.34 -18.42 -0.20
N VAL A 102 5.41 -19.10 0.45
CA VAL A 102 4.01 -18.72 0.53
C VAL A 102 3.64 -18.46 1.98
N PHE A 103 3.05 -17.30 2.25
CA PHE A 103 2.55 -16.88 3.54
C PHE A 103 1.02 -16.91 3.52
N LEU A 104 0.41 -17.51 4.54
CA LEU A 104 -1.03 -17.63 4.70
C LEU A 104 -1.48 -17.08 6.05
N ALA A 105 -2.57 -16.32 6.04
CA ALA A 105 -3.24 -15.83 7.24
C ALA A 105 -4.76 -15.73 7.00
N ASP A 106 -5.52 -15.39 8.05
CA ASP A 106 -6.94 -15.05 7.98
C ASP A 106 -7.84 -16.09 7.29
N TRP A 107 -7.73 -17.37 7.66
CA TRP A 107 -8.68 -18.41 7.21
C TRP A 107 -9.17 -19.26 8.38
N GLN A 108 -10.38 -19.80 8.24
CA GLN A 108 -11.01 -20.66 9.25
C GLN A 108 -11.55 -21.98 8.69
N ALA A 109 -11.61 -22.13 7.36
CA ALA A 109 -12.13 -23.34 6.75
C ALA A 109 -11.25 -24.56 7.09
N PRO A 110 -11.84 -25.75 7.31
CA PRO A 110 -11.09 -26.98 7.61
C PRO A 110 -10.26 -27.47 6.43
N GLN A 111 -10.54 -26.95 5.23
CA GLN A 111 -9.78 -27.22 4.03
C GLN A 111 -9.54 -25.93 3.27
N LEU A 112 -8.32 -25.78 2.76
CA LEU A 112 -7.94 -24.67 1.91
C LEU A 112 -8.06 -25.08 0.44
N ALA A 113 -8.85 -24.33 -0.32
CA ALA A 113 -9.02 -24.56 -1.75
C ALA A 113 -7.90 -23.89 -2.55
N ILE A 114 -7.29 -24.67 -3.45
CA ILE A 114 -6.22 -24.22 -4.33
C ILE A 114 -6.69 -24.40 -5.77
N GLU A 115 -6.84 -23.29 -6.46
CA GLU A 115 -7.24 -23.20 -7.85
C GLU A 115 -6.01 -23.25 -8.75
N VAL A 116 -6.08 -24.00 -9.85
CA VAL A 116 -5.02 -24.17 -10.82
C VAL A 116 -5.58 -23.92 -12.21
N ARG A 117 -4.96 -22.99 -12.93
CA ARG A 117 -5.24 -22.70 -14.34
C ARG A 117 -3.99 -22.91 -15.15
N LYS A 118 -4.14 -23.35 -16.40
CA LYS A 118 -3.03 -23.53 -17.33
C LYS A 118 -3.48 -23.40 -18.78
N GLY A 119 -2.52 -23.20 -19.67
CA GLY A 119 -2.74 -23.27 -21.11
C GLY A 119 -3.06 -24.67 -21.63
N ASP A 120 -3.36 -24.75 -22.91
CA ASP A 120 -3.82 -25.97 -23.60
C ASP A 120 -2.69 -26.96 -23.93
N ILE A 121 -1.45 -26.61 -23.61
CA ILE A 121 -0.30 -27.51 -23.76
C ILE A 121 0.29 -27.89 -22.41
N GLY A 122 1.00 -29.02 -22.39
CA GLY A 122 1.77 -29.48 -21.24
C GLY A 122 0.93 -29.74 -19.99
N SER A 123 1.62 -29.79 -18.86
CA SER A 123 1.02 -30.00 -17.54
C SER A 123 1.65 -29.09 -16.50
N THR A 124 0.99 -28.94 -15.35
CA THR A 124 1.54 -28.25 -14.18
C THR A 124 1.46 -29.17 -12.97
N ARG A 125 2.60 -29.42 -12.33
CA ARG A 125 2.73 -30.15 -11.07
C ARG A 125 3.03 -29.17 -9.94
N ILE A 126 2.34 -29.34 -8.82
CA ILE A 126 2.45 -28.52 -7.62
C ILE A 126 2.77 -29.46 -6.45
N GLU A 127 3.84 -29.16 -5.73
CA GLU A 127 4.21 -29.81 -4.48
C GLU A 127 4.21 -28.74 -3.39
N LEU A 128 3.40 -28.95 -2.35
CA LEU A 128 3.27 -28.04 -1.22
C LEU A 128 3.88 -28.70 0.01
N PHE A 129 4.79 -27.98 0.66
CA PHE A 129 5.41 -28.39 1.91
C PHE A 129 5.00 -27.41 3.00
N ASN A 130 4.63 -27.92 4.17
CA ASN A 130 4.56 -27.13 5.39
C ASN A 130 5.98 -26.74 5.79
N ALA A 131 6.21 -25.44 5.94
CA ALA A 131 7.50 -24.84 6.25
C ALA A 131 7.42 -23.98 7.53
N ASN A 132 6.53 -24.33 8.47
CA ASN A 132 6.48 -23.71 9.80
C ASN A 132 7.63 -24.17 10.71
N ALA A 133 8.23 -25.33 10.41
CA ALA A 133 9.37 -25.88 11.13
C ALA A 133 10.29 -26.66 10.19
N GLU A 134 11.55 -26.85 10.61
CA GLU A 134 12.53 -27.67 9.89
C GLU A 134 12.57 -29.10 10.45
N PRO A 135 12.65 -30.14 9.60
CA PRO A 135 12.63 -30.09 8.14
C PRO A 135 11.22 -29.81 7.56
N GLU A 136 11.16 -29.14 6.41
CA GLU A 136 9.89 -28.95 5.68
C GLU A 136 9.19 -30.31 5.38
N ARG A 137 7.86 -30.38 5.53
CA ARG A 137 7.07 -31.60 5.34
C ARG A 137 6.15 -31.50 4.13
N LEU A 138 6.23 -32.45 3.19
CA LEU A 138 5.29 -32.52 2.05
C LEU A 138 3.85 -32.78 2.56
N ILE A 139 2.92 -31.89 2.23
CA ILE A 139 1.52 -31.96 2.64
C ILE A 139 0.55 -32.18 1.47
N ALA A 140 0.94 -31.83 0.24
CA ALA A 140 0.14 -32.10 -0.95
C ALA A 140 1.00 -32.18 -2.21
N THR A 141 0.57 -33.04 -3.13
CA THR A 141 1.06 -33.11 -4.51
C THR A 141 -0.12 -33.13 -5.45
N TYR A 142 -0.15 -32.25 -6.43
CA TYR A 142 -1.20 -32.17 -7.43
C TYR A 142 -0.63 -32.00 -8.83
N THR A 143 -1.22 -32.66 -9.82
CA THR A 143 -0.86 -32.49 -11.23
C THR A 143 -2.12 -32.11 -12.01
N SER A 144 -2.08 -30.94 -12.65
CA SER A 144 -3.06 -30.53 -13.65
C SER A 144 -2.55 -30.92 -15.04
N ASP A 145 -3.17 -31.95 -15.63
CA ASP A 145 -2.93 -32.39 -17.00
C ASP A 145 -4.20 -32.36 -17.85
N GLY A 146 -4.00 -32.55 -19.15
CA GLY A 146 -5.08 -32.60 -20.13
C GLY A 146 -5.76 -31.26 -20.34
N ASN A 147 -6.75 -31.26 -21.24
CA ASN A 147 -7.54 -30.08 -21.54
C ASN A 147 -9.00 -30.31 -21.16
N ILE A 148 -9.69 -29.24 -20.76
CA ILE A 148 -11.12 -29.24 -20.47
C ILE A 148 -11.83 -28.65 -21.70
N PRO A 149 -12.61 -29.44 -22.46
CA PRO A 149 -13.30 -28.94 -23.65
C PRO A 149 -14.16 -27.71 -23.34
N GLY A 150 -13.92 -26.62 -24.07
CA GLY A 150 -14.65 -25.36 -23.92
C GLY A 150 -14.14 -24.44 -22.79
N ASP A 151 -13.11 -24.83 -22.05
CA ASP A 151 -12.46 -23.98 -21.03
C ASP A 151 -10.99 -23.72 -21.39
N PRO A 152 -10.65 -22.52 -21.92
CA PRO A 152 -9.28 -22.18 -22.30
C PRO A 152 -8.33 -21.99 -21.11
N THR A 153 -8.85 -22.00 -19.88
CA THR A 153 -8.05 -21.89 -18.65
C THR A 153 -7.74 -23.23 -18.02
N ASN A 154 -8.36 -24.31 -18.52
CA ASN A 154 -8.25 -25.66 -17.99
C ASN A 154 -8.37 -25.67 -16.46
N PHE A 155 -9.39 -24.97 -15.95
CA PHE A 155 -9.57 -24.71 -14.53
C PHE A 155 -9.78 -26.01 -13.76
N ARG A 156 -8.94 -26.21 -12.75
CA ARG A 156 -9.10 -27.30 -11.78
C ARG A 156 -8.85 -26.77 -10.37
N SER A 157 -9.26 -27.53 -9.38
CA SER A 157 -8.96 -27.24 -7.98
C SER A 157 -8.69 -28.51 -7.20
N PHE A 158 -7.96 -28.37 -6.10
CA PHE A 158 -7.77 -29.40 -5.09
C PHE A 158 -7.79 -28.73 -3.71
N THR A 159 -7.95 -29.54 -2.67
CA THR A 159 -7.96 -29.05 -1.28
C THR A 159 -6.80 -29.60 -0.49
N VAL A 160 -6.35 -28.82 0.50
CA VAL A 160 -5.36 -29.22 1.50
C VAL A 160 -6.00 -29.07 2.88
N ALA A 161 -5.84 -30.08 3.73
CA ALA A 161 -6.37 -30.04 5.10
C ALA A 161 -5.70 -28.92 5.91
N ALA A 162 -6.50 -28.13 6.63
CA ALA A 162 -5.99 -27.04 7.46
C ALA A 162 -5.02 -27.57 8.52
N GLU A 163 -5.28 -28.75 9.08
CA GLU A 163 -4.43 -29.38 10.09
C GLU A 163 -3.01 -29.65 9.56
N ALA A 164 -2.88 -30.00 8.27
CA ALA A 164 -1.58 -30.23 7.66
C ALA A 164 -0.79 -28.92 7.43
N ILE A 165 -1.49 -27.81 7.16
CA ILE A 165 -0.89 -26.47 7.03
C ILE A 165 -0.53 -25.90 8.40
N GLN A 166 -1.34 -26.18 9.42
CA GLN A 166 -1.22 -25.60 10.76
C GLN A 166 -0.30 -26.38 11.70
N GLU A 167 0.11 -27.59 11.32
CA GLU A 167 1.11 -28.35 12.06
C GLU A 167 2.39 -27.50 12.26
N GLY A 168 2.94 -27.50 13.47
CA GLY A 168 4.04 -26.62 13.87
C GLY A 168 3.59 -25.24 14.42
N GLY A 169 2.29 -24.93 14.32
CA GLY A 169 1.72 -23.66 14.80
C GLY A 169 1.97 -22.47 13.86
N PRO A 170 1.31 -21.34 14.12
CA PRO A 170 1.58 -20.12 13.36
C PRO A 170 2.96 -19.57 13.72
N LEU A 171 3.69 -19.10 12.72
CA LEU A 171 4.91 -18.32 12.87
C LEU A 171 4.57 -16.92 13.36
N THR A 172 5.42 -16.37 14.22
CA THR A 172 5.33 -14.98 14.66
C THR A 172 6.06 -14.07 13.67
N PHE A 173 5.50 -12.90 13.40
CA PHE A 173 6.23 -11.86 12.68
C PHE A 173 7.50 -11.45 13.44
N PRO A 174 8.59 -11.10 12.73
CA PRO A 174 9.69 -10.34 13.33
C PRO A 174 9.17 -9.08 14.05
N PRO A 175 9.90 -8.60 15.07
CA PRO A 175 9.52 -7.38 15.78
C PRO A 175 9.30 -6.21 14.81
N ALA A 176 8.27 -5.40 15.07
CA ALA A 176 8.00 -4.22 14.26
C ALA A 176 9.25 -3.30 14.25
N PRO A 177 9.67 -2.80 13.07
CA PRO A 177 10.88 -1.98 12.97
C PRO A 177 10.72 -0.60 13.61
N ALA A 178 9.48 -0.15 13.83
CA ALA A 178 9.15 1.14 14.42
C ALA A 178 7.80 1.12 15.14
N GLU A 179 7.59 2.10 16.02
CA GLU A 179 6.29 2.38 16.62
C GLU A 179 5.26 2.84 15.58
N LYS A 180 3.97 2.72 15.93
CA LYS A 180 2.86 3.21 15.12
C LYS A 180 2.98 4.72 14.89
N LYS A 181 2.96 5.14 13.63
CA LYS A 181 2.94 6.56 13.23
C LYS A 181 1.92 6.81 12.12
N VAL A 182 1.38 8.02 12.11
CA VAL A 182 0.57 8.60 11.03
C VAL A 182 1.39 9.71 10.39
N LEU A 183 1.67 9.59 9.10
CA LEU A 183 2.42 10.58 8.33
C LEU A 183 1.53 11.14 7.24
N ALA A 184 1.80 12.35 6.75
CA ALA A 184 1.09 12.92 5.62
C ALA A 184 2.04 13.38 4.52
N PHE A 185 1.72 13.07 3.26
CA PHE A 185 2.42 13.65 2.12
C PHE A 185 2.18 15.16 2.08
N TYR A 186 3.27 15.90 1.98
CA TYR A 186 3.30 17.35 2.11
C TYR A 186 4.00 17.98 0.92
N TYR A 187 3.40 19.01 0.34
CA TYR A 187 3.82 19.63 -0.91
C TYR A 187 4.29 21.07 -0.66
N PRO A 188 5.62 21.29 -0.56
CA PRO A 188 6.20 22.59 -0.24
C PRO A 188 6.46 23.45 -1.49
N TRP A 189 5.58 23.39 -2.50
CA TRP A 189 5.82 23.97 -3.83
C TRP A 189 4.90 25.14 -4.20
N TYR A 190 4.12 25.65 -3.25
CA TYR A 190 3.22 26.77 -3.49
C TYR A 190 3.94 28.09 -3.26
N GLY A 191 3.91 29.02 -4.22
CA GLY A 191 4.60 30.31 -4.15
C GLY A 191 3.70 31.49 -4.53
N THR A 192 3.95 32.66 -3.93
CA THR A 192 3.25 33.92 -4.28
C THR A 192 4.22 35.09 -4.48
N PRO A 193 3.87 36.10 -5.31
CA PRO A 193 4.77 37.24 -5.57
C PRO A 193 5.10 38.12 -4.35
N SER A 194 4.23 38.15 -3.34
CA SER A 194 4.35 39.05 -2.19
C SER A 194 5.07 38.43 -0.98
N ARG A 195 5.51 37.18 -1.10
CA ARG A 195 6.09 36.36 -0.02
C ARG A 195 7.50 35.89 -0.42
N PRO A 196 8.24 35.19 0.45
CA PRO A 196 9.64 34.86 0.20
C PRO A 196 9.91 34.13 -1.12
N GLY A 197 8.96 33.35 -1.64
CA GLY A 197 9.08 32.68 -2.93
C GLY A 197 9.15 33.65 -4.12
N GLY A 198 8.62 34.87 -3.98
CA GLY A 198 8.81 35.98 -4.92
C GLY A 198 8.13 35.83 -6.29
N GLN A 199 7.41 34.72 -6.51
CA GLN A 199 6.74 34.42 -7.78
C GLN A 199 5.53 33.51 -7.57
N TRP A 200 4.62 33.49 -8.53
CA TRP A 200 3.63 32.42 -8.62
C TRP A 200 4.34 31.10 -8.94
N PHE A 201 4.17 30.11 -8.08
CA PHE A 201 4.67 28.75 -8.27
C PHE A 201 3.60 27.76 -7.83
N HIS A 202 3.26 26.80 -8.69
CA HIS A 202 2.09 25.89 -8.62
C HIS A 202 0.71 26.57 -8.62
N TRP A 203 0.51 27.64 -7.85
CA TRP A 203 -0.64 28.53 -8.04
C TRP A 203 -0.59 29.21 -9.40
N ASN A 204 -1.72 29.23 -10.09
CA ASN A 204 -1.83 29.88 -11.40
C ASN A 204 -3.08 30.79 -11.46
N PRO A 205 -2.97 32.11 -11.24
CA PRO A 205 -4.11 33.03 -11.28
C PRO A 205 -4.84 33.08 -12.63
N GLN A 206 -4.24 32.57 -13.72
CA GLN A 206 -4.89 32.47 -15.02
C GLN A 206 -5.76 31.21 -15.18
N GLN A 207 -5.67 30.26 -14.24
CA GLN A 207 -6.48 29.04 -14.23
C GLN A 207 -7.61 29.13 -13.19
N ARG A 208 -8.64 28.30 -13.41
CA ARG A 208 -9.75 28.17 -12.46
C ARG A 208 -9.21 27.77 -11.08
N HIS A 209 -9.69 28.43 -10.03
CA HIS A 209 -9.26 28.22 -8.63
C HIS A 209 -7.72 28.17 -8.47
N TYR A 210 -7.00 28.99 -9.23
CA TYR A 210 -5.53 29.06 -9.17
C TYR A 210 -4.83 27.72 -9.48
N ALA A 211 -5.39 26.91 -10.38
CA ALA A 211 -4.96 25.52 -10.67
C ALA A 211 -5.17 24.53 -9.51
N SER A 212 -6.02 24.86 -8.54
CA SER A 212 -6.45 23.94 -7.49
C SER A 212 -7.85 23.38 -7.76
N THR A 213 -8.15 22.24 -7.15
CA THR A 213 -9.51 21.68 -7.05
C THR A 213 -10.38 22.43 -6.04
N HIS A 214 -9.83 22.77 -4.88
CA HIS A 214 -10.53 23.41 -3.76
C HIS A 214 -9.82 24.71 -3.35
N THR A 215 -10.43 25.52 -2.49
CA THR A 215 -9.85 26.81 -2.11
C THR A 215 -9.24 26.72 -0.71
N PRO A 216 -7.93 26.93 -0.52
CA PRO A 216 -7.33 26.95 0.82
C PRO A 216 -8.01 27.98 1.72
N LEU A 217 -8.42 27.56 2.92
CA LEU A 217 -9.13 28.46 3.86
C LEU A 217 -8.24 29.62 4.30
N ALA A 218 -6.93 29.39 4.39
CA ALA A 218 -5.93 30.42 4.69
C ALA A 218 -5.59 31.32 3.49
N GLY A 219 -6.22 31.09 2.33
CA GLY A 219 -5.88 31.71 1.04
C GLY A 219 -4.66 31.08 0.38
N TYR A 220 -4.41 31.45 -0.88
CA TYR A 220 -3.26 30.97 -1.65
C TYR A 220 -1.95 31.46 -1.01
N TYR A 221 -1.26 30.55 -0.34
CA TYR A 221 -0.11 30.82 0.52
C TYR A 221 1.23 30.56 -0.19
N ASP A 222 2.32 30.91 0.50
CA ASP A 222 3.69 30.61 0.10
C ASP A 222 4.30 29.58 1.06
N SER A 223 4.91 28.53 0.50
CA SER A 223 5.48 27.39 1.23
C SER A 223 6.84 27.71 1.86
N GLN A 224 7.47 28.81 1.47
CA GLN A 224 8.68 29.33 2.11
C GLN A 224 8.38 30.35 3.22
N ASP A 225 7.12 30.70 3.46
CA ASP A 225 6.72 31.53 4.60
C ASP A 225 6.66 30.71 5.89
N GLU A 226 7.49 31.05 6.87
CA GLU A 226 7.51 30.37 8.16
C GLU A 226 6.15 30.41 8.88
N ARG A 227 5.34 31.45 8.70
CA ARG A 227 3.99 31.50 9.31
C ARG A 227 3.06 30.44 8.73
N THR A 228 3.20 30.16 7.44
CA THR A 228 2.47 29.08 6.77
C THR A 228 2.94 27.73 7.32
N ILE A 229 4.26 27.52 7.41
CA ILE A 229 4.84 26.27 7.92
C ILE A 229 4.41 26.04 9.39
N GLU A 230 4.47 27.07 10.24
CA GLU A 230 4.03 27.00 11.64
C GLU A 230 2.53 26.70 11.77
N ARG A 231 1.70 27.20 10.85
CA ARG A 231 0.28 26.86 10.78
C ARG A 231 0.12 25.38 10.44
N HIS A 232 0.73 24.92 9.35
CA HIS A 232 0.62 23.53 8.89
C HIS A 232 1.07 22.53 9.95
N ILE A 233 2.18 22.80 10.65
CA ILE A 233 2.66 21.93 11.73
C ILE A 233 1.66 21.90 12.91
N ARG A 234 1.03 23.02 13.27
CA ARG A 234 -0.01 23.04 14.31
C ARG A 234 -1.23 22.22 13.89
N GLU A 235 -1.71 22.41 12.66
CA GLU A 235 -2.83 21.67 12.09
C GLU A 235 -2.54 20.16 12.03
N ALA A 236 -1.35 19.77 11.56
CA ALA A 236 -0.95 18.37 11.51
C ALA A 236 -0.88 17.73 12.90
N ARG A 237 -0.26 18.40 13.88
CA ARG A 237 -0.22 17.91 15.26
C ARG A 237 -1.61 17.77 15.87
N GLN A 238 -2.50 18.73 15.63
CA GLN A 238 -3.89 18.66 16.07
C GLN A 238 -4.63 17.49 15.41
N ALA A 239 -4.33 17.19 14.14
CA ALA A 239 -4.88 16.04 13.42
C ALA A 239 -4.26 14.68 13.83
N GLY A 240 -3.32 14.63 14.78
CA GLY A 240 -2.66 13.39 15.20
C GLY A 240 -1.58 12.86 14.22
N ILE A 241 -1.13 13.70 13.28
CA ILE A 241 -0.04 13.42 12.35
C ILE A 241 1.30 13.63 13.06
N ASP A 242 2.19 12.66 12.94
CA ASP A 242 3.50 12.63 13.63
C ASP A 242 4.62 13.25 12.79
N ALA A 243 4.53 13.16 11.46
CA ALA A 243 5.52 13.73 10.56
C ALA A 243 4.95 14.08 9.18
N PHE A 244 5.62 15.01 8.49
CA PHE A 244 5.41 15.26 7.06
C PHE A 244 6.38 14.46 6.20
N ILE A 245 5.90 13.97 5.06
CA ILE A 245 6.71 13.41 3.97
C ILE A 245 6.76 14.47 2.87
N ALA A 246 7.79 15.32 2.90
CA ALA A 246 7.90 16.49 2.05
C ALA A 246 8.37 16.11 0.62
N SER A 247 7.57 16.43 -0.39
CA SER A 247 7.94 16.27 -1.81
C SER A 247 9.22 17.05 -2.13
N TRP A 248 10.20 16.39 -2.75
CA TRP A 248 11.52 16.96 -3.04
C TRP A 248 11.97 16.63 -4.47
N TRP A 249 12.31 17.68 -5.23
CA TRP A 249 12.49 17.61 -6.68
C TRP A 249 13.93 17.82 -7.18
N GLY A 250 14.88 18.14 -6.31
CA GLY A 250 16.27 18.32 -6.71
C GLY A 250 17.01 19.34 -5.86
N ILE A 251 18.33 19.27 -5.89
CA ILE A 251 19.21 20.23 -5.21
C ILE A 251 18.90 21.64 -5.74
N ALA A 252 18.75 22.61 -4.83
CA ALA A 252 18.47 24.01 -5.12
C ALA A 252 17.12 24.30 -5.81
N SER A 253 16.21 23.32 -5.89
CA SER A 253 14.84 23.56 -6.35
C SER A 253 14.06 24.45 -5.36
N PHE A 254 12.87 24.90 -5.75
CA PHE A 254 12.00 25.67 -4.85
C PHE A 254 11.67 24.88 -3.59
N GLU A 255 11.43 23.57 -3.76
CA GLU A 255 11.11 22.62 -2.70
C GLU A 255 12.30 22.35 -1.78
N ASP A 256 13.54 22.31 -2.31
CA ASP A 256 14.75 22.18 -1.48
C ASP A 256 14.97 23.41 -0.59
N GLN A 257 14.71 24.61 -1.12
CA GLN A 257 14.77 25.86 -0.35
C GLN A 257 13.66 25.94 0.70
N ALA A 258 12.44 25.49 0.35
CA ALA A 258 11.34 25.39 1.30
C ALA A 258 11.65 24.35 2.39
N LEU A 259 12.22 23.20 2.04
CA LEU A 259 12.56 22.13 2.98
C LEU A 259 13.54 22.60 4.06
N GLU A 260 14.55 23.39 3.71
CA GLU A 260 15.50 23.96 4.69
C GLU A 260 14.77 24.79 5.76
N ARG A 261 13.79 25.60 5.34
CA ARG A 261 12.95 26.38 6.26
C ARG A 261 12.01 25.48 7.06
N ILE A 262 11.42 24.48 6.41
CA ILE A 262 10.50 23.53 7.06
C ILE A 262 11.21 22.77 8.17
N ILE A 263 12.42 22.27 7.93
CA ILE A 263 13.23 21.59 8.95
C ILE A 263 13.54 22.53 10.10
N THR A 264 13.96 23.76 9.81
CA THR A 264 14.25 24.77 10.85
C THR A 264 13.02 25.04 11.73
N VAL A 265 11.84 25.25 11.13
CA VAL A 265 10.59 25.47 11.88
C VAL A 265 10.18 24.21 12.65
N ALA A 266 10.30 23.03 12.03
CA ALA A 266 9.96 21.76 12.65
C ALA A 266 10.82 21.45 13.88
N GLU A 267 12.12 21.79 13.84
CA GLU A 267 13.00 21.70 15.01
C GLU A 267 12.50 22.58 16.15
N ARG A 268 12.17 23.85 15.88
CA ARG A 268 11.64 24.78 16.91
C ARG A 268 10.33 24.28 17.52
N MET A 269 9.51 23.58 16.73
CA MET A 269 8.18 23.12 17.12
C MET A 269 8.13 21.68 17.63
N GLY A 270 9.27 20.97 17.62
CA GLY A 270 9.36 19.56 18.00
C GLY A 270 8.52 18.65 17.10
N PHE A 271 8.51 18.91 15.80
CA PHE A 271 7.78 18.12 14.79
C PHE A 271 8.77 17.39 13.88
N GLN A 272 8.36 16.24 13.32
CA GLN A 272 9.23 15.45 12.46
C GLN A 272 8.93 15.66 10.97
N VAL A 273 9.96 15.58 10.14
CA VAL A 273 9.87 15.70 8.68
C VAL A 273 10.79 14.66 8.04
N THR A 274 10.35 14.08 6.93
CA THR A 274 11.14 13.26 6.01
C THR A 274 10.88 13.73 4.58
N ILE A 275 11.51 13.09 3.60
CA ILE A 275 11.47 13.46 2.20
C ILE A 275 10.79 12.38 1.38
N TYR A 276 10.00 12.82 0.39
CA TYR A 276 9.63 12.03 -0.78
C TYR A 276 10.52 12.41 -1.97
N TYR A 277 11.38 11.48 -2.40
CA TYR A 277 12.26 11.70 -3.54
C TYR A 277 11.52 11.43 -4.85
N GLU A 278 11.23 12.50 -5.59
CA GLU A 278 10.24 12.51 -6.69
C GLU A 278 10.80 12.11 -8.06
N GLN A 279 12.09 12.37 -8.30
CA GLN A 279 12.67 12.17 -9.63
C GLN A 279 14.17 11.88 -9.61
N ALA A 280 14.57 10.99 -10.52
CA ALA A 280 15.96 10.83 -10.93
C ALA A 280 16.03 10.46 -12.42
N ARG A 281 17.12 10.85 -13.08
CA ARG A 281 17.40 10.50 -14.48
C ARG A 281 18.52 9.48 -14.62
N SER A 282 19.31 9.26 -13.57
CA SER A 282 20.37 8.26 -13.55
C SER A 282 20.65 7.78 -12.12
N ARG A 283 21.23 6.58 -12.00
CA ARG A 283 21.70 6.04 -10.72
C ARG A 283 22.65 6.99 -9.99
N ASP A 284 23.57 7.61 -10.73
CA ASP A 284 24.54 8.55 -10.14
C ASP A 284 23.86 9.81 -9.61
N GLN A 285 22.73 10.22 -10.20
CA GLN A 285 21.92 11.30 -9.65
C GLN A 285 21.32 10.89 -8.30
N ILE A 286 20.75 9.70 -8.19
CA ILE A 286 20.19 9.19 -6.92
C ILE A 286 21.28 9.22 -5.84
N LEU A 287 22.47 8.69 -6.14
CA LEU A 287 23.58 8.67 -5.18
C LEU A 287 23.99 10.09 -4.75
N ARG A 288 24.10 11.04 -5.70
CA ARG A 288 24.43 12.44 -5.38
C ARG A 288 23.36 13.12 -4.54
N ASP A 289 22.10 12.99 -4.93
CA ASP A 289 20.98 13.67 -4.28
C ASP A 289 20.74 13.11 -2.88
N VAL A 290 20.75 11.78 -2.70
CA VAL A 290 20.59 11.15 -1.38
C VAL A 290 21.78 11.49 -0.47
N ARG A 291 23.02 11.51 -0.99
CA ARG A 291 24.18 11.96 -0.22
C ARG A 291 24.01 13.41 0.25
N TYR A 292 23.57 14.31 -0.63
CA TYR A 292 23.28 15.70 -0.28
C TYR A 292 22.21 15.81 0.81
N ILE A 293 21.08 15.10 0.63
CA ILE A 293 19.98 15.08 1.59
C ILE A 293 20.46 14.65 2.98
N LEU A 294 21.17 13.51 3.04
CA LEU A 294 21.62 12.95 4.31
C LEU A 294 22.69 13.83 4.97
N SER A 295 23.58 14.42 4.18
CA SER A 295 24.65 15.28 4.71
C SER A 295 24.13 16.63 5.20
N LYS A 296 23.13 17.21 4.51
CA LYS A 296 22.60 18.54 4.82
C LYS A 296 21.51 18.51 5.89
N TYR A 297 20.60 17.55 5.81
CA TYR A 297 19.35 17.59 6.57
C TYR A 297 19.26 16.55 7.69
N ALA A 298 19.85 15.36 7.52
CA ALA A 298 19.60 14.25 8.44
C ALA A 298 20.22 14.38 9.83
N GLY A 299 21.13 15.35 10.02
CA GLY A 299 21.66 15.72 11.34
C GLY A 299 20.62 16.37 12.25
N SER A 300 19.57 16.96 11.68
CA SER A 300 18.48 17.61 12.41
C SER A 300 17.75 16.61 13.33
N PRO A 301 17.38 17.00 14.58
CA PRO A 301 16.45 16.21 15.39
C PRO A 301 15.02 16.19 14.83
N ALA A 302 14.65 17.13 13.96
CA ALA A 302 13.38 17.12 13.25
C ALA A 302 13.38 16.13 12.07
N PHE A 303 14.54 15.65 11.62
CA PHE A 303 14.57 14.64 10.56
C PHE A 303 14.13 13.28 11.13
N LEU A 304 13.08 12.69 10.56
CA LEU A 304 12.52 11.42 11.03
C LEU A 304 13.57 10.30 10.98
N LYS A 305 13.68 9.55 12.07
CA LYS A 305 14.62 8.43 12.21
C LYS A 305 13.93 7.17 12.71
N ILE A 306 14.42 6.01 12.27
CA ILE A 306 14.12 4.69 12.82
C ILE A 306 15.46 4.06 13.18
N GLN A 307 15.64 3.62 14.44
CA GLN A 307 16.90 3.02 14.90
C GLN A 307 18.12 3.89 14.55
N ASP A 308 18.02 5.19 14.82
CA ASP A 308 18.99 6.24 14.48
C ASP A 308 19.30 6.43 12.98
N ARG A 309 18.66 5.68 12.08
CA ARG A 309 18.79 5.85 10.62
C ARG A 309 17.78 6.87 10.10
N PRO A 310 18.21 7.87 9.30
CA PRO A 310 17.31 8.81 8.64
C PRO A 310 16.33 8.09 7.70
N VAL A 311 15.05 8.38 7.80
CA VAL A 311 14.02 7.79 6.93
C VAL A 311 13.94 8.57 5.63
N LEU A 312 13.85 7.87 4.49
CA LEU A 312 13.61 8.47 3.17
C LEU A 312 12.57 7.66 2.40
N PHE A 313 11.61 8.34 1.77
CA PHE A 313 10.65 7.74 0.87
C PHE A 313 11.04 8.00 -0.59
N PHE A 314 10.79 7.03 -1.47
CA PHE A 314 11.10 7.11 -2.90
C PHE A 314 9.85 6.90 -3.73
N TYR A 315 9.48 7.88 -4.56
CA TYR A 315 8.25 7.85 -5.35
C TYR A 315 8.25 6.74 -6.41
N GLY A 316 7.07 6.22 -6.74
CA GLY A 316 6.84 5.12 -7.68
C GLY A 316 7.47 5.33 -9.06
N ARG A 317 7.56 6.60 -9.50
CA ARG A 317 8.27 6.95 -10.73
C ARG A 317 9.76 6.62 -10.64
N VAL A 318 10.39 6.88 -9.50
CA VAL A 318 11.80 6.60 -9.27
C VAL A 318 12.00 5.10 -9.03
N THR A 319 11.26 4.51 -8.08
CA THR A 319 11.42 3.08 -7.75
C THR A 319 11.19 2.17 -8.95
N GLY A 320 10.21 2.49 -9.81
CA GLY A 320 9.90 1.74 -11.02
C GLY A 320 10.82 1.99 -12.22
N GLN A 321 11.69 3.00 -12.17
CA GLN A 321 12.58 3.36 -13.29
C GLN A 321 13.95 2.66 -13.22
N PHE A 322 14.39 2.26 -12.03
CA PHE A 322 15.74 1.72 -11.81
C PHE A 322 15.70 0.23 -11.45
N ALA A 323 16.72 -0.50 -11.87
CA ALA A 323 16.81 -1.93 -11.62
C ALA A 323 17.21 -2.21 -10.16
N PRO A 324 16.94 -3.41 -9.62
CA PRO A 324 17.34 -3.78 -8.26
C PRO A 324 18.84 -3.60 -8.00
N GLU A 325 19.69 -3.85 -8.99
CA GLU A 325 21.14 -3.69 -8.90
C GLU A 325 21.56 -2.22 -8.76
N ASP A 326 20.80 -1.28 -9.35
CA ASP A 326 21.07 0.14 -9.19
C ASP A 326 20.80 0.60 -7.76
N TRP A 327 19.72 0.12 -7.14
CA TRP A 327 19.39 0.38 -5.75
C TRP A 327 20.42 -0.24 -4.80
N ALA A 328 20.79 -1.51 -5.03
CA ALA A 328 21.81 -2.19 -4.25
C ALA A 328 23.14 -1.43 -4.29
N TYR A 329 23.55 -0.95 -5.47
CA TYR A 329 24.74 -0.11 -5.62
C TYR A 329 24.64 1.19 -4.81
N VAL A 330 23.53 1.94 -4.95
CA VAL A 330 23.35 3.22 -4.23
C VAL A 330 23.40 3.01 -2.72
N PHE A 331 22.65 2.05 -2.18
CA PHE A 331 22.63 1.80 -0.74
C PHE A 331 23.98 1.31 -0.21
N GLN A 332 24.69 0.47 -0.99
CA GLN A 332 26.03 0.03 -0.61
C GLN A 332 27.01 1.20 -0.55
N GLN A 333 27.03 2.09 -1.55
CA GLN A 333 27.91 3.25 -1.57
C GLN A 333 27.63 4.18 -0.39
N LEU A 334 26.36 4.53 -0.17
CA LEU A 334 25.96 5.37 0.97
C LEU A 334 26.32 4.75 2.32
N SER A 335 26.12 3.43 2.48
CA SER A 335 26.49 2.72 3.71
C SER A 335 28.00 2.73 3.95
N GLN A 336 28.84 2.60 2.91
CA GLN A 336 30.30 2.67 3.02
C GLN A 336 30.78 4.07 3.44
N GLU A 337 30.00 5.10 3.13
CA GLU A 337 30.24 6.49 3.54
C GLU A 337 29.67 6.81 4.94
N GLY A 338 29.04 5.84 5.61
CA GLY A 338 28.36 6.08 6.90
C GLY A 338 27.03 6.81 6.79
N LEU A 339 26.45 6.88 5.59
CA LEU A 339 25.20 7.57 5.26
C LEU A 339 24.06 6.57 4.99
N ALA A 340 23.92 5.53 5.81
CA ALA A 340 22.85 4.56 5.65
C ALA A 340 21.49 5.15 6.05
N ALA A 341 20.51 5.07 5.13
CA ALA A 341 19.13 5.50 5.37
C ALA A 341 18.19 4.30 5.64
N PHE A 342 17.08 4.55 6.32
CA PHE A 342 15.92 3.67 6.33
C PHE A 342 15.05 4.00 5.10
N SER A 343 15.32 3.33 3.98
CA SER A 343 14.69 3.61 2.69
C SER A 343 13.34 2.92 2.54
N ILE A 344 12.31 3.66 2.17
CA ILE A 344 10.94 3.18 1.96
C ILE A 344 10.53 3.39 0.49
N ALA A 345 10.11 2.34 -0.20
CA ALA A 345 9.72 2.39 -1.60
C ALA A 345 8.20 2.52 -1.80
N ASP A 346 7.79 3.38 -2.72
CA ASP A 346 6.45 3.31 -3.33
C ASP A 346 6.42 2.17 -4.36
N GLY A 347 5.63 1.14 -4.07
CA GLY A 347 5.50 -0.06 -4.91
C GLY A 347 5.52 -1.37 -4.11
N PHE A 348 4.84 -2.38 -4.65
CA PHE A 348 4.71 -3.71 -4.04
C PHE A 348 5.36 -4.83 -4.86
N GLN A 349 6.18 -4.46 -5.85
CA GLN A 349 7.00 -5.38 -6.61
C GLN A 349 7.93 -6.13 -5.66
N GLU A 350 8.17 -7.41 -5.93
CA GLU A 350 8.98 -8.28 -5.06
C GLU A 350 10.39 -7.71 -4.80
N ASP A 351 11.04 -7.19 -5.85
CA ASP A 351 12.39 -6.64 -5.73
C ASP A 351 12.44 -5.40 -4.83
N LEU A 352 11.37 -4.59 -4.80
CA LEU A 352 11.28 -3.44 -3.90
C LEU A 352 11.08 -3.90 -2.45
N ILE A 353 10.21 -4.88 -2.22
CA ILE A 353 9.98 -5.47 -0.88
C ILE A 353 11.29 -6.07 -0.32
N ARG A 354 12.09 -6.73 -1.16
CA ARG A 354 13.38 -7.31 -0.74
C ARG A 354 14.48 -6.25 -0.58
N GLY A 355 14.54 -5.28 -1.50
CA GLY A 355 15.64 -4.32 -1.62
C GLY A 355 15.56 -3.10 -0.70
N PHE A 356 14.36 -2.71 -0.26
CA PHE A 356 14.13 -1.56 0.63
C PHE A 356 13.85 -2.00 2.06
N GLU A 357 13.86 -1.06 3.01
CA GLU A 357 13.56 -1.31 4.43
C GLU A 357 12.06 -1.26 4.73
N GLY A 358 11.28 -0.66 3.83
CA GLY A 358 9.83 -0.70 3.85
C GLY A 358 9.19 -0.41 2.50
N VAL A 359 7.89 -0.65 2.42
CA VAL A 359 7.08 -0.37 1.22
C VAL A 359 5.76 0.30 1.56
N HIS A 360 5.25 1.05 0.59
CA HIS A 360 3.91 1.64 0.60
C HIS A 360 3.37 1.75 -0.84
N THR A 361 2.18 2.34 -1.00
CA THR A 361 1.74 2.87 -2.31
C THR A 361 1.25 4.30 -2.15
N TYR A 362 1.62 5.22 -3.05
CA TYR A 362 1.27 6.64 -2.91
C TYR A 362 -0.23 6.93 -2.94
N ASN A 363 -0.97 6.40 -3.92
CA ASN A 363 -2.37 6.75 -4.10
C ASN A 363 -3.17 5.58 -4.70
N PRO A 364 -3.89 4.79 -3.88
CA PRO A 364 -4.70 3.67 -4.36
C PRO A 364 -6.10 4.08 -4.85
N VAL A 365 -6.43 5.38 -4.97
CA VAL A 365 -7.82 5.86 -5.17
C VAL A 365 -8.51 5.32 -6.42
N THR A 366 -7.75 4.89 -7.42
CA THR A 366 -8.29 4.29 -8.65
C THR A 366 -8.73 2.83 -8.48
N LEU A 367 -8.34 2.18 -7.37
CA LEU A 367 -8.77 0.84 -7.02
C LEU A 367 -10.03 0.90 -6.15
N PRO A 368 -11.03 0.03 -6.42
CA PRO A 368 -12.14 -0.17 -5.49
C PRO A 368 -11.63 -0.53 -4.09
N LEU A 369 -12.29 -0.03 -3.04
CA LEU A 369 -11.85 -0.19 -1.64
C LEU A 369 -11.62 -1.66 -1.24
N GLU A 370 -12.44 -2.59 -1.72
CA GLU A 370 -12.24 -4.02 -1.44
C GLU A 370 -11.00 -4.60 -2.15
N GLN A 371 -10.63 -4.08 -3.32
CA GLN A 371 -9.36 -4.44 -3.97
C GLN A 371 -8.18 -3.83 -3.22
N THR A 372 -8.31 -2.59 -2.73
CA THR A 372 -7.31 -1.94 -1.87
C THR A 372 -7.10 -2.73 -0.58
N ARG A 373 -8.18 -3.20 0.05
CA ARG A 373 -8.15 -4.07 1.24
C ARG A 373 -7.35 -5.34 0.99
N GLY A 374 -7.64 -6.06 -0.09
CA GLY A 374 -6.91 -7.27 -0.49
C GLY A 374 -5.43 -6.99 -0.81
N LEU A 375 -5.16 -5.90 -1.54
CA LEU A 375 -3.81 -5.47 -1.86
C LEU A 375 -2.98 -5.19 -0.60
N TYR A 376 -3.56 -4.49 0.37
CA TYR A 376 -2.88 -4.16 1.62
C TYR A 376 -2.66 -5.37 2.51
N ARG A 377 -3.65 -6.24 2.71
CA ARG A 377 -3.48 -7.46 3.50
C ARG A 377 -2.38 -8.37 2.93
N SER A 378 -2.39 -8.59 1.61
CA SER A 378 -1.39 -9.40 0.94
C SER A 378 0.02 -8.83 1.09
N ASN A 379 0.21 -7.53 0.84
CA ASN A 379 1.54 -6.92 0.88
C ASN A 379 2.04 -6.63 2.29
N ALA A 380 1.15 -6.37 3.24
CA ALA A 380 1.49 -6.34 4.66
C ALA A 380 2.03 -7.71 5.09
N LEU A 381 1.36 -8.80 4.72
CA LEU A 381 1.81 -10.15 5.03
C LEU A 381 3.19 -10.45 4.43
N ARG A 382 3.41 -10.12 3.15
CA ARG A 382 4.73 -10.27 2.47
C ARG A 382 5.82 -9.49 3.18
N ALA A 383 5.63 -8.18 3.39
CA ALA A 383 6.63 -7.31 3.98
C ALA A 383 6.93 -7.68 5.43
N LYS A 384 5.90 -7.87 6.26
CA LYS A 384 6.04 -8.19 7.68
C LYS A 384 6.72 -9.54 7.89
N ALA A 385 6.38 -10.56 7.11
CA ALA A 385 6.97 -11.90 7.25
C ALA A 385 8.50 -11.91 7.07
N ILE A 386 9.04 -10.97 6.28
CA ILE A 386 10.49 -10.81 6.10
C ILE A 386 11.08 -9.61 6.85
N GLY A 387 10.37 -9.08 7.86
CA GLY A 387 10.86 -8.04 8.76
C GLY A 387 10.91 -6.63 8.18
N LYS A 388 10.17 -6.36 7.10
CA LYS A 388 10.11 -5.05 6.44
C LYS A 388 8.97 -4.21 6.97
N LEU A 389 9.15 -2.89 6.93
CA LEU A 389 8.09 -1.95 7.24
C LEU A 389 7.02 -1.98 6.15
N PHE A 390 5.75 -1.87 6.56
CA PHE A 390 4.62 -1.77 5.66
C PHE A 390 3.79 -0.59 6.12
N ALA A 391 3.58 0.36 5.21
CA ALA A 391 2.74 1.51 5.46
C ALA A 391 1.55 1.49 4.50
N ALA A 392 0.34 1.62 5.06
CA ALA A 392 -0.88 1.68 4.28
C ALA A 392 -1.30 3.14 4.09
N THR A 393 -1.77 3.46 2.89
CA THR A 393 -2.17 4.83 2.55
C THR A 393 -3.68 4.99 2.64
N VAL A 394 -4.12 6.13 3.16
CA VAL A 394 -5.52 6.57 3.23
C VAL A 394 -5.72 7.83 2.40
N VAL A 395 -6.88 7.96 1.76
CA VAL A 395 -7.19 9.05 0.83
C VAL A 395 -8.60 9.58 1.16
N PRO A 396 -8.79 10.90 1.38
CA PRO A 396 -10.10 11.45 1.73
C PRO A 396 -11.07 11.48 0.55
N GLY A 397 -10.51 11.51 -0.65
CA GLY A 397 -11.15 11.52 -1.96
C GLY A 397 -10.17 12.13 -2.95
N TYR A 398 -10.62 12.41 -4.17
CA TYR A 398 -9.74 12.86 -5.23
C TYR A 398 -10.53 13.56 -6.34
N ASP A 399 -9.99 14.62 -6.91
CA ASP A 399 -10.51 15.25 -8.12
C ASP A 399 -9.39 16.07 -8.78
N ASP A 400 -8.92 15.63 -9.95
CA ASP A 400 -7.89 16.33 -10.73
C ASP A 400 -8.43 16.93 -12.04
N ARG A 401 -9.77 17.01 -12.19
CA ARG A 401 -10.41 17.52 -13.43
C ARG A 401 -10.05 18.97 -13.75
N ASN A 402 -9.61 19.73 -12.76
CA ASN A 402 -9.15 21.11 -12.98
C ASN A 402 -7.79 21.19 -13.68
N VAL A 403 -6.96 20.13 -13.60
CA VAL A 403 -5.59 20.12 -14.13
C VAL A 403 -5.32 19.01 -15.15
N ARG A 404 -6.20 18.00 -15.29
CA ARG A 404 -6.05 16.89 -16.26
C ARG A 404 -7.27 16.71 -17.16
N GLN A 405 -7.02 16.21 -18.38
CA GLN A 405 -8.04 15.90 -19.40
C GLN A 405 -7.70 14.58 -20.12
N PRO A 406 -8.51 13.51 -19.96
CA PRO A 406 -9.60 13.39 -18.99
C PRO A 406 -9.06 13.37 -17.54
N GLY A 407 -9.81 13.97 -16.61
CA GLY A 407 -9.55 13.84 -15.18
C GLY A 407 -10.27 12.66 -14.54
N PHE A 408 -9.94 12.37 -13.28
CA PHE A 408 -10.55 11.35 -12.43
C PHE A 408 -11.16 11.98 -11.17
N VAL A 409 -12.25 11.38 -10.67
CA VAL A 409 -12.94 11.84 -9.45
C VAL A 409 -13.31 10.65 -8.58
N GLN A 410 -13.01 10.79 -7.30
CA GLN A 410 -13.53 10.00 -6.22
C GLN A 410 -14.14 10.95 -5.19
N ASP A 411 -15.47 10.96 -5.10
CA ASP A 411 -16.21 11.79 -4.16
C ASP A 411 -15.84 11.41 -2.72
N ARG A 412 -15.73 12.42 -1.85
CA ARG A 412 -15.40 12.24 -0.43
C ARG A 412 -16.56 11.68 0.39
N GLN A 413 -17.78 11.74 -0.14
CA GLN A 413 -19.04 11.21 0.42
C GLN A 413 -19.30 11.71 1.83
N GLY A 414 -19.10 13.01 2.07
CA GLY A 414 -19.25 13.60 3.40
C GLY A 414 -18.27 13.05 4.45
N GLY A 415 -17.19 12.40 4.04
CA GLY A 415 -16.20 11.73 4.90
C GLY A 415 -16.33 10.20 4.93
N ASP A 416 -17.41 9.63 4.41
CA ASP A 416 -17.63 8.17 4.41
C ASP A 416 -16.57 7.44 3.59
N TYR A 417 -16.16 8.00 2.45
CA TYR A 417 -15.07 7.42 1.65
C TYR A 417 -13.76 7.39 2.44
N TYR A 418 -13.45 8.47 3.18
CA TYR A 418 -12.22 8.54 3.98
C TYR A 418 -12.23 7.49 5.10
N ARG A 419 -13.35 7.37 5.83
CA ARG A 419 -13.52 6.34 6.87
C ARG A 419 -13.35 4.93 6.30
N ALA A 420 -13.95 4.65 5.14
CA ALA A 420 -13.80 3.36 4.48
C ALA A 420 -12.38 3.10 3.95
N SER A 421 -11.66 4.14 3.53
CA SER A 421 -10.23 4.09 3.18
C SER A 421 -9.37 3.71 4.39
N TRP A 422 -9.63 4.31 5.56
CA TRP A 422 -9.01 3.93 6.83
C TRP A 422 -9.35 2.50 7.24
N ASP A 423 -10.59 2.05 7.08
CA ASP A 423 -10.98 0.66 7.36
C ASP A 423 -10.26 -0.33 6.44
N ALA A 424 -10.06 0.00 5.17
CA ALA A 424 -9.26 -0.81 4.25
C ALA A 424 -7.80 -0.88 4.70
N ALA A 425 -7.18 0.28 5.01
CA ALA A 425 -5.81 0.39 5.48
C ALA A 425 -5.56 -0.39 6.79
N THR A 426 -6.35 -0.12 7.83
CA THR A 426 -6.16 -0.70 9.17
C THR A 426 -6.40 -2.21 9.20
N SER A 427 -7.21 -2.75 8.29
CA SER A 427 -7.45 -4.20 8.18
C SER A 427 -6.24 -5.03 7.76
N SER A 428 -5.15 -4.37 7.33
CA SER A 428 -3.84 -4.99 7.06
C SER A 428 -2.89 -4.98 8.25
N GLN A 429 -3.31 -4.40 9.39
CA GLN A 429 -2.47 -4.17 10.58
C GLN A 429 -1.12 -3.55 10.20
N PRO A 430 -1.13 -2.38 9.51
CA PRO A 430 0.08 -1.77 9.02
C PRO A 430 0.93 -1.24 10.17
N HIS A 431 2.23 -1.09 9.93
CA HIS A 431 3.11 -0.43 10.89
C HIS A 431 2.78 1.06 10.94
N TRP A 432 2.64 1.71 9.78
CA TRP A 432 2.33 3.14 9.65
C TRP A 432 1.10 3.38 8.77
N ILE A 433 0.42 4.51 9.00
CA ILE A 433 -0.59 5.06 8.09
C ILE A 433 -0.01 6.28 7.39
N LEU A 434 -0.19 6.37 6.08
CA LEU A 434 0.19 7.52 5.28
C LEU A 434 -1.08 8.21 4.78
N VAL A 435 -1.19 9.52 4.95
CA VAL A 435 -2.30 10.32 4.41
C VAL A 435 -1.87 10.94 3.10
N THR A 436 -2.55 10.56 2.02
CA THR A 436 -2.49 11.23 0.72
C THR A 436 -3.73 12.11 0.61
N SER A 437 -3.64 13.40 0.91
CA SER A 437 -2.42 14.19 1.27
C SER A 437 -2.73 15.26 2.30
N PHE A 438 -1.69 15.90 2.88
CA PHE A 438 -1.91 17.13 3.64
C PHE A 438 -2.45 18.23 2.74
N ASN A 439 -1.77 18.56 1.65
CA ASN A 439 -2.06 19.74 0.83
C ASN A 439 -1.81 19.58 -0.69
N GLU A 440 -2.10 18.43 -1.29
CA GLU A 440 -2.02 18.26 -2.75
C GLU A 440 -3.25 18.83 -3.45
N TRP A 441 -3.28 20.16 -3.49
CA TRP A 441 -4.41 20.96 -3.96
C TRP A 441 -4.75 20.77 -5.43
N HIS A 442 -3.83 20.28 -6.26
CA HIS A 442 -4.11 20.02 -7.69
C HIS A 442 -4.95 18.75 -7.91
N GLU A 443 -4.84 17.79 -6.98
CA GLU A 443 -5.51 16.49 -7.07
C GLU A 443 -6.74 16.40 -6.16
N GLY A 444 -7.08 17.47 -5.43
CA GLY A 444 -8.25 17.50 -4.55
C GLY A 444 -8.19 16.47 -3.42
N SER A 445 -6.99 16.02 -3.05
CA SER A 445 -6.76 14.97 -2.03
C SER A 445 -6.38 15.54 -0.67
N GLU A 446 -6.32 16.86 -0.52
CA GLU A 446 -5.88 17.54 0.68
C GLU A 446 -6.80 17.32 1.90
N ILE A 447 -6.20 17.22 3.08
CA ILE A 447 -6.91 17.35 4.36
C ILE A 447 -6.71 18.73 5.00
N GLU A 448 -5.83 19.58 4.45
CA GLU A 448 -5.67 20.98 4.84
C GLU A 448 -7.03 21.71 4.75
N PRO A 449 -7.35 22.62 5.70
CA PRO A 449 -8.63 23.28 5.69
C PRO A 449 -8.92 24.06 4.41
N SER A 450 -10.12 23.85 3.87
CA SER A 450 -10.61 24.51 2.65
C SER A 450 -11.88 25.30 2.93
N VAL A 451 -12.25 26.19 2.01
CA VAL A 451 -13.54 26.89 2.05
C VAL A 451 -14.69 25.89 1.92
N GLU A 452 -14.48 24.82 1.17
CA GLU A 452 -15.48 23.81 0.86
C GLU A 452 -15.76 22.86 2.03
N PHE A 453 -14.75 22.53 2.83
CA PHE A 453 -14.83 21.50 3.87
C PHE A 453 -14.50 21.98 5.28
N GLY A 454 -14.07 23.23 5.46
CA GLY A 454 -13.58 23.72 6.75
C GLY A 454 -12.42 22.84 7.25
N ASP A 455 -12.40 22.52 8.54
CA ASP A 455 -11.44 21.65 9.20
C ASP A 455 -11.89 20.18 9.32
N GLN A 456 -13.00 19.81 8.68
CA GLN A 456 -13.62 18.47 8.80
C GLN A 456 -12.61 17.32 8.64
N TYR A 457 -11.72 17.40 7.65
CA TYR A 457 -10.77 16.30 7.37
C TYR A 457 -9.59 16.25 8.35
N LEU A 458 -9.24 17.36 9.00
CA LEU A 458 -8.31 17.33 10.13
C LEU A 458 -8.96 16.66 11.35
N GLU A 459 -10.23 16.98 11.64
CA GLU A 459 -10.97 16.35 12.74
C GLU A 459 -11.17 14.85 12.53
N LEU A 460 -11.53 14.44 11.30
CA LEU A 460 -11.64 13.03 10.93
C LEU A 460 -10.30 12.30 11.06
N THR A 461 -9.20 12.92 10.59
CA THR A 461 -7.86 12.34 10.71
C THR A 461 -7.50 12.13 12.18
N ARG A 462 -7.79 13.12 13.04
CA ARG A 462 -7.58 13.03 14.50
C ARG A 462 -8.33 11.86 15.11
N GLU A 463 -9.65 11.77 14.87
CA GLU A 463 -10.52 10.71 15.39
C GLU A 463 -10.01 9.31 14.98
N LEU A 464 -9.69 9.13 13.70
CA LEU A 464 -9.26 7.85 13.14
C LEU A 464 -7.84 7.47 13.58
N ALA A 465 -6.92 8.44 13.67
CA ALA A 465 -5.57 8.25 14.18
C ALA A 465 -5.57 7.87 15.66
N GLU A 466 -6.34 8.56 16.50
CA GLU A 466 -6.50 8.25 17.93
C GLU A 466 -7.04 6.82 18.11
N ARG A 467 -8.10 6.46 17.37
CA ARG A 467 -8.68 5.11 17.41
C ARG A 467 -7.69 4.02 16.98
N TRP A 468 -6.88 4.27 15.95
CA TRP A 468 -5.92 3.28 15.45
C TRP A 468 -4.67 3.13 16.34
N LYS A 469 -4.21 4.24 16.95
CA LYS A 469 -3.06 4.25 17.88
C LYS A 469 -3.43 3.68 19.25
N ALA A 470 -4.70 3.71 19.64
CA ALA A 470 -5.14 3.15 20.92
C ALA A 470 -4.68 1.68 21.08
N PRO A 471 -4.28 1.27 22.30
CA PRO A 471 -4.05 -0.14 22.58
C PRO A 471 -5.29 -0.96 22.26
N SER A 472 -5.11 -2.17 21.74
CA SER A 472 -6.20 -3.14 21.64
C SER A 472 -6.76 -3.37 23.06
N GLN A 473 -8.07 -3.15 23.24
CA GLN A 473 -8.74 -3.43 24.52
C GLN A 473 -9.00 -4.93 24.71
#